data_AF-A0A927MC89-F1
#
_entry.id   AF-A0A927MC89-F1
#
_cell.length_a   1.000
_cell.length_b   1.000
_cell.length_c   1.000
_cell.angle_alpha   90.00
_cell.angle_beta   90.00
_cell.angle_gamma   90.00
#
_symmetry.space_group_name_H-M   'P 1'
#
loop_
_entity.id
_entity.type
_entity.pdbx_description
1 polymer ?
#
loop_
_entity_poly.entity_id
_entity_poly.type
_entity_poly.pdbx_seq_one_letter_code
_entity_poly.pdbx_strand_id
1 'polypeptide(L)'
;MTPTEVVTDAAPVYPAVLDDLVPSARHHVERHANNRIEADHGQLKHRLRPMRGLQTDITAQVIIAGHAFMQNLRRGHYELALDAPSAKRVAAAFTELARAI
;
A
#
# COMPACT_ATOMS: atom_id res chain seq x y z
N MET A 1 -0.73 -2.26 -13.72
CA MET A 1 0.23 -1.20 -14.11
C MET A 1 1.63 -1.65 -13.69
N THR A 2 2.62 -1.52 -14.57
CA THR A 2 4.02 -1.82 -14.25
C THR A 2 4.71 -0.51 -13.84
N PRO A 3 5.44 -0.47 -12.71
CA PRO A 3 6.09 0.75 -12.27
C PRO A 3 7.22 1.15 -13.22
N THR A 4 7.38 2.46 -13.45
CA THR A 4 8.50 3.02 -14.22
C THR A 4 9.73 3.28 -13.36
N GLU A 5 9.55 3.39 -12.05
CA GLU A 5 10.58 3.71 -11.07
C GLU A 5 10.30 2.95 -9.77
N VAL A 6 11.36 2.47 -9.11
CA VAL A 6 11.31 1.78 -7.81
C VAL A 6 12.36 2.38 -6.90
N VAL A 7 11.95 2.75 -5.69
CA VAL A 7 12.84 3.28 -4.65
C VAL A 7 12.98 2.25 -3.53
N THR A 8 14.21 1.93 -3.11
CA THR A 8 14.46 1.04 -1.97
C THR A 8 15.53 1.59 -1.03
N ASP A 9 15.78 0.91 0.09
CA ASP A 9 16.82 1.25 1.08
C ASP A 9 18.23 0.75 0.69
N ALA A 10 18.41 0.33 -0.57
CA ALA A 10 19.65 -0.26 -1.10
C ALA A 10 20.05 -1.62 -0.49
N ALA A 11 19.14 -2.38 0.12
CA ALA A 11 19.47 -3.72 0.58
C ALA A 11 19.99 -4.61 -0.57
N PRO A 12 21.01 -5.47 -0.34
CA PRO A 12 21.66 -6.27 -1.40
C PRO A 12 20.75 -7.24 -2.16
N VAL A 13 19.56 -7.54 -1.62
CA VAL A 13 18.57 -8.42 -2.25
C VAL A 13 17.86 -7.77 -3.44
N TYR A 14 17.73 -6.43 -3.44
CA TYR A 14 16.87 -5.76 -4.41
C TYR A 14 17.35 -5.85 -5.87
N PRO A 15 18.63 -5.67 -6.22
CA PRO A 15 19.05 -5.69 -7.63
C PRO A 15 18.59 -6.95 -8.38
N ALA A 16 18.87 -8.13 -7.82
CA ALA A 16 18.47 -9.39 -8.45
C ALA A 16 16.94 -9.55 -8.57
N VAL A 17 16.18 -9.10 -7.56
CA VAL A 17 14.71 -9.16 -7.57
C VAL A 17 14.11 -8.17 -8.56
N LEU A 18 14.68 -6.97 -8.68
CA LEU A 18 14.22 -5.95 -9.61
C LEU A 18 14.52 -6.31 -11.06
N ASP A 19 15.68 -6.91 -11.32
CA ASP A 19 16.04 -7.44 -12.64
C ASP A 19 15.07 -8.56 -13.09
N ASP A 20 14.59 -9.39 -12.16
CA ASP A 20 13.62 -10.46 -12.45
C ASP A 20 12.19 -9.91 -12.65
N LEU A 21 11.71 -9.06 -11.73
CA LEU A 21 10.31 -8.67 -11.69
C LEU A 21 9.98 -7.43 -12.52
N VAL A 22 10.89 -6.46 -12.58
CA VAL A 22 10.66 -5.14 -13.18
C VAL A 22 11.93 -4.57 -13.84
N PRO A 23 12.56 -5.28 -14.79
CA PRO A 23 13.84 -4.89 -15.38
C PRO A 23 13.82 -3.55 -16.13
N SER A 24 12.64 -3.04 -16.47
CA SER A 24 12.46 -1.74 -17.12
C SER A 24 12.32 -0.57 -16.15
N ALA A 25 12.13 -0.83 -14.85
CA ALA A 25 11.98 0.20 -13.85
C ALA A 25 13.34 0.78 -13.45
N ARG A 26 13.43 2.11 -13.33
CA ARG A 26 14.62 2.75 -12.80
C ARG A 26 14.71 2.50 -11.30
N HIS A 27 15.84 1.97 -10.83
CA HIS A 27 16.08 1.75 -9.41
C HIS A 27 16.77 2.95 -8.77
N HIS A 28 16.16 3.47 -7.71
CA HIS A 28 16.55 4.66 -6.96
C HIS A 28 16.87 4.30 -5.50
N VAL A 29 17.93 4.88 -4.97
CA VAL A 29 18.44 4.63 -3.61
C VAL A 29 18.91 5.90 -2.91
N GLU A 30 18.52 7.06 -3.43
CA GLU A 30 18.93 8.35 -2.89
C GLU A 30 18.44 8.49 -1.45
N ARG A 31 19.27 9.15 -0.63
CA ARG A 31 18.91 9.45 0.75
C ARG A 31 17.53 10.14 0.78
N HIS A 32 16.65 9.66 1.66
CA HIS A 32 15.27 10.16 1.84
C HIS A 32 14.27 9.83 0.73
N ALA A 33 14.67 9.18 -0.37
CA ALA A 33 13.74 8.81 -1.43
C ALA A 33 12.64 7.84 -0.94
N ASN A 34 12.93 7.01 0.06
CA ASN A 34 11.98 6.11 0.70
C ASN A 34 11.16 6.75 1.85
N ASN A 35 11.29 8.05 2.11
CA ASN A 35 10.58 8.71 3.23
C ASN A 35 9.05 8.50 3.19
N ARG A 36 8.47 8.44 2.00
CA ARG A 36 7.02 8.22 1.85
C ARG A 36 6.60 6.84 2.36
N ILE A 37 7.33 5.79 2.01
CA ILE A 37 7.00 4.44 2.47
C ILE A 37 7.28 4.29 3.97
N GLU A 38 8.32 4.93 4.49
CA GLU A 38 8.59 4.97 5.93
C GLU A 38 7.51 5.71 6.72
N ALA A 39 6.97 6.81 6.19
CA ALA A 39 5.85 7.52 6.80
C ALA A 39 4.58 6.67 6.81
N ASP A 40 4.24 6.01 5.69
CA ASP A 40 3.10 5.09 5.61
C ASP A 40 3.28 3.92 6.61
N HIS A 41 4.49 3.37 6.74
CA HIS A 41 4.83 2.34 7.73
C HIS A 41 4.69 2.84 9.17
N GLY A 42 5.16 4.04 9.48
CA GLY A 42 5.00 4.67 10.80
C GLY A 42 3.54 4.84 11.20
N GLN A 43 2.68 5.25 10.26
CA GLN A 43 1.24 5.36 10.49
C GLN A 43 0.59 3.99 10.76
N LEU A 44 0.97 2.95 10.01
CA LEU A 44 0.47 1.59 10.25
C LEU A 44 0.89 1.10 11.64
N LYS A 45 2.17 1.25 12.01
CA LYS A 45 2.67 0.91 13.35
C LYS A 45 1.92 1.65 14.45
N HIS A 46 1.63 2.94 14.26
CA HIS A 46 0.86 3.72 15.22
C HIS A 46 -0.56 3.16 15.42
N ARG A 47 -1.24 2.76 14.34
CA ARG A 47 -2.58 2.14 14.41
C ARG A 47 -2.57 0.76 15.05
N LEU A 48 -1.50 -0.02 14.85
CA LEU A 48 -1.36 -1.36 15.42
C LEU A 48 -0.93 -1.37 16.89
N ARG A 49 -0.25 -0.31 17.36
CA ARG A 49 0.29 -0.22 18.72
C ARG A 49 -0.76 -0.46 19.83
N PRO A 50 -1.99 0.09 19.77
CA PRO A 50 -3.04 -0.20 20.75
C PRO A 50 -3.51 -1.67 20.75
N MET A 51 -3.32 -2.39 19.65
CA MET A 51 -3.76 -3.79 19.49
C MET A 51 -2.78 -4.80 20.11
N ARG A 52 -1.71 -4.33 20.78
CA ARG A 52 -0.62 -5.15 21.35
C ARG A 52 0.13 -6.00 20.31
N GLY A 53 0.17 -5.52 19.07
CA GLY A 53 0.82 -6.21 17.96
C GLY A 53 0.00 -7.35 17.37
N LEU A 54 0.48 -7.88 16.25
CA LEU A 54 -0.15 -8.96 15.51
C LEU A 54 0.39 -10.29 16.06
N GLN A 55 -0.51 -11.20 16.45
CA GLN A 55 -0.14 -12.43 17.17
C GLN A 55 0.07 -13.64 16.24
N THR A 56 -0.53 -13.61 15.05
CA THR A 56 -0.43 -14.68 14.04
C THR A 56 -0.29 -14.09 12.65
N ASP A 57 0.31 -14.83 11.73
CA ASP A 57 0.46 -14.42 10.33
C ASP A 57 -0.90 -14.23 9.65
N ILE A 58 -1.90 -15.05 9.98
CA ILE A 58 -3.27 -14.90 9.48
C ILE A 58 -3.85 -13.56 9.91
N THR A 59 -3.74 -13.22 11.20
CA THR A 59 -4.23 -11.92 11.72
C THR A 59 -3.45 -10.78 11.10
N ALA A 60 -2.13 -10.93 10.92
CA ALA A 60 -1.30 -9.94 10.27
C ALA A 60 -1.76 -9.68 8.83
N GLN A 61 -1.97 -10.74 8.06
CA GLN A 61 -2.43 -10.65 6.68
C GLN A 61 -3.77 -9.91 6.58
N VAL A 62 -4.78 -10.32 7.37
CA VAL A 62 -6.11 -9.68 7.33
C VAL A 62 -6.02 -8.20 7.70
N ILE A 63 -5.33 -7.88 8.80
CA ILE A 63 -5.27 -6.50 9.30
C ILE A 63 -4.46 -5.59 8.36
N ILE A 64 -3.30 -6.05 7.87
CA ILE A 64 -2.44 -5.28 6.95
C ILE A 64 -3.17 -5.07 5.62
N ALA A 65 -3.79 -6.13 5.06
CA ALA A 65 -4.56 -6.02 3.82
C ALA A 65 -5.73 -5.04 3.96
N GLY A 66 -6.49 -5.10 5.06
CA GLY A 66 -7.57 -4.16 5.33
C GLY A 66 -7.09 -2.70 5.43
N HIS A 67 -5.95 -2.46 6.10
CA HIS A 67 -5.36 -1.12 6.16
C HIS A 67 -4.92 -0.62 4.78
N ALA A 68 -4.23 -1.46 4.00
CA ALA A 68 -3.79 -1.13 2.65
C ALA A 68 -4.98 -0.86 1.74
N PHE A 69 -6.03 -1.69 1.79
CA PHE A 69 -7.27 -1.50 1.04
C PHE A 69 -7.89 -0.13 1.34
N MET A 70 -8.08 0.21 2.61
CA MET A 70 -8.66 1.49 3.00
C MET A 70 -7.81 2.71 2.61
N GLN A 71 -6.47 2.57 2.55
CA GLN A 71 -5.59 3.64 2.07
C GLN A 71 -5.66 3.79 0.56
N ASN A 72 -5.56 2.67 -0.16
CA ASN A 72 -5.61 2.62 -1.63
C ASN A 72 -6.96 3.11 -2.15
N LEU A 73 -8.04 2.77 -1.46
CA LEU A 73 -9.37 3.27 -1.78
C LEU A 73 -9.46 4.78 -1.65
N ARG A 74 -8.95 5.37 -0.56
CA ARG A 74 -8.90 6.83 -0.41
C ARG A 74 -8.05 7.49 -1.49
N ARG A 75 -6.93 6.87 -1.87
CA ARG A 75 -6.00 7.38 -2.91
C ARG A 75 -6.52 7.17 -4.34
N GLY A 76 -7.62 6.43 -4.54
CA GLY A 76 -8.20 6.18 -5.87
C GLY A 76 -7.42 5.14 -6.68
N HIS A 77 -6.79 4.18 -6.00
CA HIS A 77 -6.03 3.10 -6.63
C HIS A 77 -6.90 1.89 -7.03
N TYR A 78 -8.23 2.02 -6.95
CA TYR A 78 -9.19 1.01 -7.38
C TYR A 78 -10.20 1.64 -8.32
N GLU A 79 -10.74 0.84 -9.24
CA GLU A 79 -11.88 1.17 -10.09
C GLU A 79 -13.20 1.04 -9.29
N LEU A 80 -13.23 1.63 -8.09
CA LEU A 80 -14.41 1.70 -7.23
C LEU A 80 -14.69 3.16 -6.92
N ALA A 81 -15.96 3.56 -7.02
CA ALA A 81 -16.43 4.91 -6.77
C ALA A 81 -15.66 5.98 -7.56
N LEU A 82 -15.37 5.70 -8.85
CA LEU A 82 -14.63 6.59 -9.74
C LEU A 82 -15.29 7.97 -9.84
N ASP A 83 -16.62 8.02 -9.85
CA ASP A 83 -17.41 9.26 -9.97
C ASP A 83 -17.61 9.98 -8.64
N ALA A 84 -17.15 9.41 -7.52
CA ALA A 84 -17.34 10.00 -6.21
C ALA A 84 -16.23 11.02 -5.88
N PRO A 85 -16.57 12.18 -5.28
CA PRO A 85 -15.57 13.06 -4.69
C PRO A 85 -14.71 12.31 -3.66
N SER A 86 -13.43 12.68 -3.55
CA SER A 86 -12.46 12.00 -2.66
C SER A 86 -12.96 11.84 -1.23
N ALA A 87 -13.65 12.85 -0.68
CA ALA A 87 -14.23 12.83 0.67
C ALA A 87 -15.34 11.76 0.84
N LYS A 88 -16.05 11.39 -0.23
CA LYS A 88 -17.14 10.40 -0.23
C LYS A 88 -16.73 9.05 -0.81
N ARG A 89 -15.53 8.94 -1.38
CA ARG A 89 -15.05 7.76 -2.11
C ARG A 89 -15.16 6.46 -1.32
N VAL A 90 -14.81 6.48 -0.03
CA VAL A 90 -14.92 5.29 0.82
C VAL A 90 -16.37 4.83 0.93
N ALA A 91 -17.30 5.71 1.31
CA ALA A 91 -18.70 5.35 1.47
C ALA A 91 -19.34 4.88 0.16
N ALA A 92 -19.03 5.55 -0.95
CA ALA A 92 -19.52 5.18 -2.26
C ALA A 92 -18.98 3.80 -2.70
N ALA A 93 -17.70 3.53 -2.49
CA ALA A 93 -17.08 2.26 -2.86
C ALA A 93 -17.61 1.08 -2.06
N PHE A 94 -17.89 1.26 -0.77
CA PHE A 94 -18.57 0.22 0.01
C PHE A 94 -20.02 0.00 -0.44
N THR A 95 -20.72 1.07 -0.86
CA THR A 95 -22.07 0.95 -1.44
C THR A 95 -22.05 0.16 -2.75
N GLU A 96 -21.05 0.41 -3.59
CA GLU A 96 -20.82 -0.31 -4.84
C GLU A 96 -20.46 -1.78 -4.58
N LEU A 97 -19.50 -2.03 -3.69
CA LEU A 97 -19.07 -3.38 -3.32
C LEU A 97 -20.22 -4.22 -2.77
N ALA A 98 -21.09 -3.63 -1.95
CA ALA A 98 -22.26 -4.31 -1.37
C ALA A 98 -23.29 -4.79 -2.41
N ARG A 99 -23.23 -4.30 -3.66
CA ARG A 99 -24.06 -4.80 -4.76
C ARG A 99 -23.40 -5.94 -5.54
N ALA A 100 -22.11 -6.15 -5.35
CA ALA A 100 -21.31 -7.14 -6.08
C ALA A 100 -21.13 -8.47 -5.32
N ILE A 101 -21.56 -8.52 -4.06
CA ILE A 101 -21.56 -9.71 -3.19
C ILE A 101 -22.99 -10.07 -2.78
#